data_AF-A0A482XH38-F1
#
_entry.id   AF-A0A482XH38-F1
#
_cell.length_a   1.000
_cell.length_b   1.000
_cell.length_c   1.000
_cell.angle_alpha   90.00
_cell.angle_beta   90.00
_cell.angle_gamma   90.00
#
_symmetry.space_group_name_H-M   'P 1'
#
loop_
_entity.id
_entity.type
_entity.pdbx_description
1 polymer ?
#
loop_
_entity_poly.entity_id
_entity_poly.type
_entity_poly.pdbx_seq_one_letter_code
_entity_poly.pdbx_strand_id
1 'polypeptide(L)'
;MLKLCSLQSGRFVDAANNTSSPPLLDYTEFYNSALDHMDLMQDYFNWQNPQRPGQFAYCQYPFILSIVAKRIILTKDSEQQMILTARRSLVAKVAQHQAPQIDIFFLNIHVRRSHLVCDSLNEIASKQKDLKKKLKVSFVGEPGLDMGGLTKEWFLLLIRQIFRPDYGMFVYHPNSRSYWLSTDQAGNLREYNLIGVLMGLAVYNSIILDLRFPSICYRKLLSPPVVPPVDTSGVGVISNLTVNDLAEIMPDVARGLSELLSYEGNVEEDMCLTFQVSLEEYGDVKTFKLKPEGENVSVTNDNRDEYVQLYLDWVLNTAIYDQFRAFYLGFHSVCASNALIMLRPEEVEMLVCGSPTIDLNELRKVTEYDGFKADDPYILDFWEVLESLTEDLQKKFLLFTTGSDRVPVGGMGEMTFKITKLSNKPNNLPEAHTCFNQLVLPQYESQDILCEKLIIAISNAEGFGLE
;
A
#
# COMPACT_ATOMS: atom_id res chain seq x y z
N MET A 1 -35.16 16.16 -5.77
CA MET A 1 -35.71 15.84 -4.45
C MET A 1 -35.66 14.34 -4.15
N LEU A 2 -36.28 13.45 -4.96
CA LEU A 2 -36.24 11.98 -4.75
C LEU A 2 -34.82 11.36 -4.73
N LYS A 3 -33.93 11.73 -5.67
CA LYS A 3 -32.52 11.27 -5.65
C LYS A 3 -31.76 11.69 -4.39
N LEU A 4 -31.96 12.93 -3.93
CA LEU A 4 -31.35 13.46 -2.70
C LEU A 4 -31.86 12.75 -1.44
N CYS A 5 -33.17 12.47 -1.35
CA CYS A 5 -33.72 11.68 -0.24
C CYS A 5 -33.17 10.25 -0.20
N SER A 6 -32.94 9.61 -1.37
CA SER A 6 -32.33 8.29 -1.42
C SER A 6 -30.86 8.28 -0.98
N LEU A 7 -30.08 9.30 -1.34
CA LEU A 7 -28.67 9.42 -0.93
C LEU A 7 -28.51 9.78 0.54
N GLN A 8 -29.40 10.63 1.08
CA GLN A 8 -29.43 10.90 2.52
C GLN A 8 -29.79 9.65 3.32
N SER A 9 -30.78 8.88 2.85
CA SER A 9 -31.11 7.59 3.46
C SER A 9 -29.94 6.61 3.38
N GLY A 10 -29.28 6.50 2.22
CA GLY A 10 -28.07 5.70 2.04
C GLY A 10 -26.94 6.11 2.97
N ARG A 11 -26.75 7.41 3.22
CA ARG A 11 -25.76 7.92 4.18
C ARG A 11 -26.05 7.48 5.61
N PHE A 12 -27.32 7.43 6.02
CA PHE A 12 -27.68 6.90 7.34
C PHE A 12 -27.40 5.40 7.44
N VAL A 13 -27.68 4.64 6.37
CA VAL A 13 -27.39 3.20 6.33
C VAL A 13 -25.89 2.95 6.38
N ASP A 14 -25.08 3.67 5.59
CA ASP A 14 -23.61 3.59 5.61
C ASP A 14 -23.06 3.98 6.99
N ALA A 15 -23.54 5.09 7.58
CA ALA A 15 -23.13 5.49 8.92
C ALA A 15 -23.48 4.43 9.99
N ALA A 16 -24.68 3.85 9.94
CA ALA A 16 -25.09 2.77 10.84
C ALA A 16 -24.25 1.50 10.64
N ASN A 17 -23.94 1.17 9.39
CA ASN A 17 -23.06 0.06 9.04
C ASN A 17 -21.66 0.24 9.65
N ASN A 18 -21.09 1.45 9.53
CA ASN A 18 -19.76 1.78 10.08
C ASN A 18 -19.73 1.85 11.62
N THR A 19 -20.89 1.98 12.29
CA THR A 19 -20.98 1.87 13.76
C THR A 19 -21.15 0.43 14.26
N SER A 20 -21.44 -0.52 13.37
CA SER A 20 -21.59 -1.94 13.73
C SER A 20 -20.22 -2.62 13.69
N SER A 21 -19.96 -3.49 14.67
CA SER A 21 -18.73 -4.30 14.72
C SER A 21 -19.09 -5.78 14.90
N PRO A 22 -18.92 -6.64 13.87
CA PRO A 22 -18.48 -6.31 12.51
C PRO A 22 -19.53 -5.49 11.72
N PRO A 23 -19.13 -4.84 10.61
CA PRO A 23 -20.07 -4.24 9.67
C PRO A 23 -21.09 -5.26 9.16
N LEU A 24 -22.33 -4.82 8.92
CA LEU A 24 -23.43 -5.68 8.45
C LEU A 24 -23.38 -5.94 6.94
N LEU A 25 -22.86 -4.97 6.17
CA LEU A 25 -22.67 -5.02 4.73
C LEU A 25 -21.22 -4.67 4.40
N ASP A 26 -20.69 -5.28 3.35
CA ASP A 26 -19.42 -4.86 2.77
C ASP A 26 -19.57 -3.44 2.21
N TYR A 27 -18.51 -2.64 2.30
CA TYR A 27 -18.53 -1.26 1.79
C TYR A 27 -18.72 -1.19 0.29
N THR A 28 -18.32 -2.22 -0.46
CA THR A 28 -18.50 -2.29 -1.91
C THR A 28 -19.97 -2.40 -2.31
N GLU A 29 -20.85 -2.90 -1.44
CA GLU A 29 -22.30 -3.00 -1.70
C GLU A 29 -22.97 -1.63 -1.84
N PHE A 30 -22.33 -0.58 -1.32
CA PHE A 30 -22.81 0.78 -1.45
C PHE A 30 -22.40 1.45 -2.76
N TYR A 31 -21.44 0.88 -3.49
CA TYR A 31 -20.95 1.45 -4.74
C TYR A 31 -22.01 1.46 -5.83
N ASN A 32 -22.01 2.54 -6.61
CA ASN A 32 -22.84 2.67 -7.79
C ASN A 32 -21.94 2.75 -9.03
N SER A 33 -21.70 1.60 -9.66
CA SER A 33 -20.86 1.48 -10.87
C SER A 33 -21.38 2.30 -12.06
N ALA A 34 -22.68 2.68 -12.09
CA ALA A 34 -23.19 3.57 -13.13
C ALA A 34 -22.54 4.97 -13.09
N LEU A 35 -21.95 5.36 -11.95
CA LEU A 35 -21.21 6.61 -11.81
C LEU A 35 -19.82 6.54 -12.45
N ASP A 36 -19.27 5.36 -12.71
CA ASP A 36 -17.91 5.23 -13.28
C ASP A 36 -17.81 5.82 -14.69
N HIS A 37 -18.95 5.97 -15.38
CA HIS A 37 -19.04 6.49 -16.75
C HIS A 37 -19.40 7.99 -16.83
N MET A 38 -19.57 8.67 -15.70
CA MET A 38 -19.91 10.09 -15.69
C MET A 38 -18.67 10.99 -15.86
N ASP A 39 -18.89 12.29 -16.06
CA ASP A 39 -17.80 13.28 -15.98
C ASP A 39 -17.41 13.52 -14.50
N LEU A 40 -16.57 12.61 -14.00
CA LEU A 40 -16.10 12.60 -12.61
C LEU A 40 -15.31 13.86 -12.25
N MET A 41 -14.57 14.43 -13.21
CA MET A 41 -13.76 15.62 -12.95
C MET A 41 -14.62 16.87 -12.83
N GLN A 42 -15.67 17.00 -13.66
CA GLN A 42 -16.62 18.09 -13.51
C GLN A 42 -17.33 18.03 -12.14
N ASP A 43 -17.72 16.83 -11.68
CA ASP A 43 -18.31 16.63 -10.35
C ASP A 43 -17.32 17.00 -9.22
N TYR A 44 -16.08 16.54 -9.34
CA TYR A 44 -15.00 16.86 -8.40
C TYR A 44 -14.74 18.36 -8.30
N PHE A 45 -14.63 19.08 -9.42
CA PHE A 45 -14.46 20.54 -9.40
C PHE A 45 -15.67 21.27 -8.83
N ASN A 46 -16.89 20.79 -9.09
CA ASN A 46 -18.09 21.35 -8.48
C ASN A 46 -18.06 21.19 -6.96
N TRP A 47 -17.62 20.02 -6.47
CA TRP A 47 -17.47 19.76 -5.04
C TRP A 47 -16.42 20.65 -4.37
N GLN A 48 -15.29 20.86 -5.04
CA GLN A 48 -14.21 21.70 -4.50
C GLN A 48 -14.48 23.21 -4.56
N ASN A 49 -15.46 23.66 -5.35
CA ASN A 49 -15.62 25.08 -5.64
C ASN A 49 -16.18 25.86 -4.42
N PRO A 50 -15.38 26.73 -3.78
CA PRO A 50 -15.84 27.48 -2.61
C PRO A 50 -16.84 28.59 -2.98
N GLN A 51 -16.95 28.97 -4.26
CA GLN A 51 -17.85 30.04 -4.72
C GLN A 51 -19.30 29.56 -4.93
N ARG A 52 -19.56 28.25 -4.90
CA ARG A 52 -20.91 27.67 -5.03
C ARG A 52 -21.21 26.67 -3.90
N PRO A 53 -21.20 27.12 -2.63
CA PRO A 53 -21.52 26.24 -1.52
C PRO A 53 -22.96 25.71 -1.67
N GLY A 54 -23.12 24.38 -1.58
CA GLY A 54 -24.43 23.73 -1.65
C GLY A 54 -24.87 23.25 -3.04
N GLN A 55 -24.05 23.41 -4.08
CA GLN A 55 -24.28 22.68 -5.34
C GLN A 55 -24.11 21.18 -5.09
N PHE A 56 -25.05 20.37 -5.59
CA PHE A 56 -24.97 18.92 -5.47
C PHE A 56 -23.78 18.39 -6.27
N ALA A 57 -22.98 17.54 -5.64
CA ALA A 57 -21.92 16.76 -6.27
C ALA A 57 -21.88 15.37 -5.64
N TYR A 58 -21.66 14.33 -6.43
CA TYR A 58 -21.56 12.96 -5.90
C TYR A 58 -20.32 12.77 -5.02
N CYS A 59 -19.26 13.55 -5.23
CA CYS A 59 -18.09 13.61 -4.33
C CYS A 59 -18.45 14.00 -2.88
N GLN A 60 -19.64 14.55 -2.62
CA GLN A 60 -20.16 14.78 -1.25
C GLN A 60 -20.59 13.49 -0.54
N TYR A 61 -20.79 12.41 -1.30
CA TYR A 61 -21.24 11.10 -0.84
C TYR A 61 -20.22 10.05 -1.30
N PRO A 62 -18.98 10.05 -0.78
CA PRO A 62 -17.91 9.21 -1.30
C PRO A 62 -18.20 7.71 -1.19
N PHE A 63 -19.09 7.26 -0.30
CA PHE A 63 -19.45 5.85 -0.12
C PHE A 63 -20.16 5.23 -1.34
N ILE A 64 -20.76 6.04 -2.23
CA ILE A 64 -21.38 5.53 -3.47
C ILE A 64 -20.43 5.52 -4.67
N LEU A 65 -19.28 6.17 -4.57
CA LEU A 65 -18.28 6.19 -5.64
C LEU A 65 -17.46 4.91 -5.53
N SER A 66 -17.37 4.15 -6.63
CA SER A 66 -16.49 2.99 -6.68
C SER A 66 -15.03 3.41 -6.52
N ILE A 67 -14.18 2.45 -6.14
CA ILE A 67 -12.74 2.67 -6.13
C ILE A 67 -12.19 3.05 -7.52
N VAL A 68 -12.80 2.53 -8.60
CA VAL A 68 -12.42 2.85 -9.98
C VAL A 68 -12.67 4.33 -10.27
N ALA A 69 -13.85 4.85 -9.90
CA ALA A 69 -14.19 6.27 -10.04
C ALA A 69 -13.26 7.16 -9.21
N LYS A 70 -13.02 6.81 -7.94
CA LYS A 70 -12.11 7.56 -7.05
C LYS A 70 -10.70 7.59 -7.61
N ARG A 71 -10.18 6.46 -8.07
CA ARG A 71 -8.87 6.36 -8.73
C ARG A 71 -8.79 7.29 -9.93
N ILE A 72 -9.80 7.32 -10.82
CA ILE A 72 -9.81 8.23 -11.97
C ILE A 72 -9.69 9.69 -11.50
N ILE A 73 -10.45 10.08 -10.47
CA ILE A 73 -10.37 11.44 -9.89
C ILE A 73 -8.96 11.72 -9.37
N LEU A 74 -8.38 10.80 -8.59
CA LEU A 74 -7.02 10.93 -8.05
C LEU A 74 -5.97 11.06 -9.15
N THR A 75 -6.00 10.19 -10.17
CA THR A 75 -5.05 10.23 -11.28
C THR A 75 -5.17 11.54 -12.07
N LYS A 76 -6.40 11.98 -12.38
CA LYS A 76 -6.63 13.21 -13.13
C LYS A 76 -6.26 14.47 -12.35
N ASP A 77 -6.58 14.53 -11.06
CA ASP A 77 -6.13 15.61 -10.17
C ASP A 77 -4.60 15.66 -10.09
N SER A 78 -3.95 14.50 -9.95
CA SER A 78 -2.49 14.37 -9.93
C SER A 78 -1.86 14.84 -11.26
N GLU A 79 -2.38 14.40 -12.41
CA GLU A 79 -1.94 14.86 -13.74
C GLU A 79 -2.04 16.39 -13.89
N GLN A 80 -3.15 16.98 -13.43
CA GLN A 80 -3.33 18.43 -13.46
C GLN A 80 -2.34 19.15 -12.54
N GLN A 81 -2.12 18.66 -11.32
CA GLN A 81 -1.12 19.20 -10.40
C GLN A 81 0.30 19.09 -10.97
N MET A 82 0.64 17.99 -11.65
CA MET A 82 1.89 17.83 -12.38
C MET A 82 2.07 18.91 -13.44
N ILE A 83 1.07 19.11 -14.30
CA ILE A 83 1.10 20.12 -15.37
C ILE A 83 1.25 21.54 -14.79
N LEU A 84 0.50 21.86 -13.74
CA LEU A 84 0.56 23.17 -13.09
C LEU A 84 1.93 23.42 -12.44
N THR A 85 2.49 22.42 -11.76
CA THR A 85 3.80 22.50 -11.11
C THR A 85 4.91 22.66 -12.17
N ALA A 86 4.88 21.85 -13.23
CA ALA A 86 5.75 21.97 -14.41
C ALA A 86 5.72 23.38 -15.01
N ARG A 87 4.52 23.94 -15.25
CA ARG A 87 4.34 25.30 -15.78
C ARG A 87 4.92 26.36 -14.85
N ARG A 88 4.69 26.25 -13.54
CA ARG A 88 5.27 27.18 -12.55
C ARG A 88 6.80 27.15 -12.56
N SER A 89 7.40 25.96 -12.61
CA SER A 89 8.86 25.83 -12.71
C SER A 89 9.42 26.48 -13.97
N LEU A 90 8.76 26.28 -15.12
CA LEU A 90 9.14 26.91 -16.38
C LEU A 90 9.11 28.44 -16.29
N VAL A 91 8.00 29.01 -15.79
CA VAL A 91 7.86 30.46 -15.61
C VAL A 91 8.96 31.01 -14.68
N ALA A 92 9.26 30.32 -13.58
CA ALA A 92 10.31 30.73 -12.64
C ALA A 92 11.71 30.75 -13.29
N LYS A 93 12.05 29.75 -14.11
CA LYS A 93 13.35 29.68 -14.82
C LYS A 93 13.48 30.72 -15.93
N VAL A 94 12.40 30.97 -16.68
CA VAL A 94 12.36 32.04 -17.70
C VAL A 94 12.53 33.40 -17.04
N ALA A 95 11.88 33.66 -15.90
CA ALA A 95 12.08 34.89 -15.12
C ALA A 95 13.53 35.05 -14.64
N GLN A 96 14.24 33.95 -14.37
CA GLN A 96 15.66 33.93 -14.03
C GLN A 96 16.61 33.95 -15.24
N HIS A 97 16.09 34.14 -16.47
CA HIS A 97 16.87 34.14 -17.73
C HIS A 97 17.69 32.87 -17.97
N GLN A 98 17.24 31.73 -17.43
CA GLN A 98 17.87 30.43 -17.65
C GLN A 98 17.18 29.70 -18.80
N ALA A 99 17.97 29.08 -19.69
CA ALA A 99 17.44 28.28 -20.78
C ALA A 99 16.66 27.07 -20.21
N PRO A 100 15.38 26.86 -20.61
CA PRO A 100 14.61 25.75 -20.11
C PRO A 100 15.13 24.43 -20.69
N GLN A 101 15.39 23.46 -19.82
CA GLN A 101 15.72 22.08 -20.19
C GLN A 101 14.49 21.19 -19.99
N ILE A 102 14.38 20.12 -20.79
CA ILE A 102 13.25 19.17 -20.72
C ILE A 102 13.11 18.57 -19.32
N ASP A 103 14.23 18.37 -18.63
CA ASP A 103 14.30 17.77 -17.29
C ASP A 103 13.53 18.56 -16.23
N ILE A 104 13.25 19.85 -16.47
CA ILE A 104 12.50 20.70 -15.53
C ILE A 104 11.07 20.18 -15.27
N PHE A 105 10.51 19.41 -16.21
CA PHE A 105 9.15 18.89 -16.15
C PHE A 105 9.02 17.60 -15.34
N PHE A 106 10.14 17.01 -14.94
CA PHE A 106 10.19 15.73 -14.26
C PHE A 106 10.81 15.86 -12.87
N LEU A 107 10.39 14.95 -11.98
CA LEU A 107 11.14 14.64 -10.77
C LEU A 107 12.17 13.58 -11.16
N ASN A 108 13.39 14.02 -11.47
CA ASN A 108 14.45 13.09 -11.84
C ASN A 108 15.20 12.63 -10.59
N ILE A 109 15.17 11.33 -10.32
CA ILE A 109 15.87 10.67 -9.22
C ILE A 109 17.09 9.95 -9.78
N HIS A 110 18.28 10.34 -9.33
CA HIS A 110 19.54 9.76 -9.76
C HIS A 110 20.17 9.01 -8.59
N VAL A 111 20.29 7.69 -8.72
CA VAL A 111 20.70 6.83 -7.60
C VAL A 111 21.75 5.82 -8.02
N ARG A 112 22.63 5.46 -7.10
CA ARG A 112 23.58 4.35 -7.27
C ARG A 112 22.99 3.09 -6.63
N ARG A 113 23.09 1.95 -7.31
CA ARG A 113 22.64 0.65 -6.76
C ARG A 113 23.28 0.33 -5.40
N SER A 114 24.53 0.72 -5.20
CA SER A 114 25.27 0.48 -3.95
C SER A 114 24.85 1.38 -2.78
N HIS A 115 24.15 2.49 -3.04
CA HIS A 115 23.79 3.49 -2.04
C HIS A 115 22.31 3.90 -2.17
N LEU A 116 21.46 2.93 -2.50
CA LEU A 116 20.09 3.18 -2.97
C LEU A 116 19.27 4.01 -1.97
N VAL A 117 19.24 3.61 -0.70
CA VAL A 117 18.46 4.30 0.34
C VAL A 117 19.01 5.70 0.60
N CYS A 118 20.32 5.84 0.82
CA CYS A 118 20.94 7.14 1.10
C CYS A 118 20.79 8.13 -0.08
N ASP A 119 21.01 7.68 -1.31
CA ASP A 119 20.85 8.54 -2.49
C ASP A 119 19.38 8.94 -2.66
N SER A 120 18.44 8.01 -2.47
CA SER A 120 17.00 8.29 -2.55
C SER A 120 16.54 9.29 -1.48
N LEU A 121 17.01 9.16 -0.24
CA LEU A 121 16.78 10.12 0.84
C LEU A 121 17.24 11.52 0.45
N ASN A 122 18.48 11.64 -0.05
CA ASN A 122 19.07 12.92 -0.42
C ASN A 122 18.35 13.57 -1.62
N GLU A 123 18.00 12.78 -2.63
CA GLU A 123 17.27 13.23 -3.81
C GLU A 123 15.87 13.72 -3.44
N ILE A 124 15.14 12.98 -2.61
CA ILE A 124 13.80 13.37 -2.15
C ILE A 124 13.85 14.60 -1.23
N ALA A 125 14.80 14.64 -0.29
CA ALA A 125 14.97 15.77 0.62
C ALA A 125 15.33 17.07 -0.12
N SER A 126 16.17 16.99 -1.16
CA SER A 126 16.55 18.17 -1.95
C SER A 126 15.46 18.63 -2.92
N LYS A 127 14.54 17.73 -3.32
CA LYS A 127 13.52 17.98 -4.36
C LYS A 127 12.09 18.02 -3.82
N GLN A 128 11.90 18.37 -2.56
CA GLN A 128 10.56 18.47 -1.91
C GLN A 128 9.53 19.28 -2.70
N LYS A 129 9.95 20.36 -3.38
CA LYS A 129 9.06 21.22 -4.18
C LYS A 129 8.63 20.57 -5.51
N ASP A 130 9.36 19.56 -5.94
CA ASP A 130 9.21 18.89 -7.23
C ASP A 130 8.56 17.51 -7.10
N LEU A 131 8.20 17.07 -5.88
CA LEU A 131 7.55 15.77 -5.62
C LEU A 131 6.26 15.56 -6.41
N LYS A 132 5.62 16.66 -6.82
CA LYS A 132 4.40 16.67 -7.61
C LYS A 132 4.63 16.70 -9.12
N LYS A 133 5.85 16.49 -9.61
CA LYS A 133 6.17 16.32 -11.04
C LYS A 133 6.14 14.83 -11.43
N LYS A 134 6.13 14.56 -12.74
CA LYS A 134 6.20 13.17 -13.24
C LYS A 134 7.55 12.54 -12.86
N LEU A 135 7.52 11.39 -12.21
CA LEU A 135 8.71 10.69 -11.74
C LEU A 135 9.49 10.09 -12.92
N LYS A 136 10.82 10.19 -12.85
CA LYS A 136 11.78 9.48 -13.71
C LYS A 136 12.97 9.05 -12.88
N VAL A 137 13.38 7.79 -13.02
CA VAL A 137 14.54 7.26 -12.29
C VAL A 137 15.67 6.92 -13.26
N SER A 138 16.91 7.18 -12.84
CA SER A 138 18.11 6.75 -13.55
C SER A 138 19.14 6.18 -12.57
N PHE A 139 19.77 5.08 -12.98
CA PHE A 139 20.88 4.49 -12.24
C PHE A 139 22.21 5.04 -12.77
N VAL A 140 23.05 5.54 -11.86
CA VAL A 140 24.32 6.17 -12.22
C VAL A 140 25.24 5.15 -12.89
N GLY A 141 25.67 5.46 -14.12
CA GLY A 141 26.56 4.60 -14.92
C GLY A 141 25.83 3.57 -15.79
N GLU A 142 24.50 3.53 -15.77
CA GLU A 142 23.69 2.61 -16.58
C GLU A 142 23.02 3.36 -17.74
N PRO A 143 23.22 2.94 -19.01
CA PRO A 143 22.48 3.51 -20.13
C PRO A 143 21.02 3.04 -20.06
N GLY A 144 20.08 3.96 -19.92
CA GLY A 144 18.66 3.63 -19.91
C GLY A 144 17.79 4.87 -20.00
N LEU A 145 16.73 4.80 -20.80
CA LEU A 145 15.66 5.80 -20.82
C LEU A 145 14.47 5.22 -20.06
N ASP A 146 14.08 5.88 -18.98
CA ASP A 146 13.00 5.39 -18.13
C ASP A 146 11.64 5.53 -18.82
N MET A 147 11.11 4.40 -19.28
CA MET A 147 9.75 4.23 -19.79
C MET A 147 8.82 3.61 -18.73
N GLY A 148 9.22 3.63 -17.45
CA GLY A 148 8.50 3.09 -16.30
C GLY A 148 9.20 1.89 -15.65
N GLY A 149 10.01 1.15 -16.40
CA GLY A 149 10.74 -0.03 -15.90
C GLY A 149 11.77 0.29 -14.82
N LEU A 150 12.56 1.37 -15.00
CA LEU A 150 13.56 1.78 -14.00
C LEU A 150 12.90 2.33 -12.75
N THR A 151 11.79 3.06 -12.91
CA THR A 151 10.98 3.52 -11.78
C THR A 151 10.43 2.33 -10.97
N LYS A 152 9.84 1.31 -11.63
CA LYS A 152 9.35 0.10 -10.94
C LYS A 152 10.47 -0.63 -10.20
N GLU A 153 11.62 -0.80 -10.85
CA GLU A 153 12.79 -1.45 -10.24
C GLU A 153 13.28 -0.69 -9.00
N TRP A 154 13.35 0.65 -9.08
CA TRP A 154 13.75 1.49 -7.96
C TRP A 154 12.85 1.34 -6.73
N PHE A 155 11.53 1.34 -6.92
CA PHE A 155 10.58 1.07 -5.83
C PHE A 155 10.79 -0.32 -5.23
N LEU A 156 10.88 -1.35 -6.09
CA LEU A 156 11.06 -2.73 -5.66
C LEU A 156 12.32 -2.91 -4.79
N LEU A 157 13.45 -2.38 -5.26
CA LEU A 157 14.73 -2.48 -4.56
C LEU A 157 14.73 -1.71 -3.24
N LEU A 158 14.14 -0.50 -3.21
CA LEU A 158 14.07 0.31 -1.99
C LEU A 158 13.22 -0.35 -0.91
N ILE A 159 12.01 -0.79 -1.25
CA ILE A 159 11.11 -1.45 -0.31
C ILE A 159 11.78 -2.72 0.23
N ARG A 160 12.34 -3.56 -0.64
CA ARG A 160 13.05 -4.78 -0.20
C ARG A 160 14.22 -4.49 0.73
N GLN A 161 14.95 -3.39 0.53
CA GLN A 161 16.09 -3.04 1.38
C GLN A 161 15.67 -2.52 2.75
N ILE A 162 14.64 -1.65 2.80
CA ILE A 162 14.19 -1.00 4.04
C ILE A 162 13.45 -1.99 4.98
N PHE A 163 12.80 -3.00 4.41
CA PHE A 163 12.07 -4.02 5.17
C PHE A 163 12.95 -5.20 5.63
N ARG A 164 14.26 -5.15 5.38
CA ARG A 164 15.18 -6.16 5.93
C ARG A 164 15.26 -6.02 7.45
N PRO A 165 15.27 -7.13 8.21
CA PRO A 165 15.45 -7.11 9.66
C PRO A 165 16.69 -6.31 10.09
N ASP A 166 17.80 -6.43 9.36
CA ASP A 166 19.06 -5.72 9.63
C ASP A 166 18.94 -4.19 9.55
N TYR A 167 17.93 -3.68 8.85
CA TYR A 167 17.68 -2.23 8.75
C TYR A 167 16.98 -1.71 10.02
N GLY A 168 16.28 -2.56 10.77
CA GLY A 168 15.72 -2.24 12.09
C GLY A 168 14.47 -1.38 12.11
N MET A 169 13.89 -1.02 10.95
CA MET A 169 12.73 -0.13 10.90
C MET A 169 11.37 -0.82 11.08
N PHE A 170 11.25 -2.05 10.59
CA PHE A 170 10.00 -2.79 10.57
C PHE A 170 10.21 -4.21 11.09
N VAL A 171 9.30 -4.65 11.95
CA VAL A 171 9.26 -5.99 12.50
C VAL A 171 8.28 -6.82 11.67
N TYR A 172 8.74 -7.95 11.16
CA TYR A 172 7.88 -8.92 10.48
C TYR A 172 7.19 -9.83 11.49
N HIS A 173 5.87 -9.91 11.44
CA HIS A 173 5.06 -10.79 12.27
C HIS A 173 4.62 -12.03 11.45
N PRO A 174 5.19 -13.22 11.70
CA PRO A 174 4.92 -14.40 10.86
C PRO A 174 3.47 -14.89 10.91
N ASN A 175 2.82 -14.77 12.07
CA ASN A 175 1.46 -15.26 12.30
C ASN A 175 0.41 -14.44 11.54
N SER A 176 0.66 -13.13 11.38
CA SER A 176 -0.19 -12.22 10.59
C SER A 176 0.32 -11.98 9.17
N ARG A 177 1.55 -12.44 8.86
CA ARG A 177 2.26 -12.18 7.59
C ARG A 177 2.33 -10.69 7.23
N SER A 178 2.43 -9.84 8.24
CA SER A 178 2.44 -8.38 8.09
C SER A 178 3.68 -7.77 8.75
N TYR A 179 4.03 -6.57 8.30
CA TYR A 179 5.07 -5.75 8.92
C TYR A 179 4.43 -4.72 9.84
N TRP A 180 5.06 -4.47 10.97
CA TRP A 180 4.73 -3.37 11.86
C TRP A 180 5.96 -2.50 12.15
N LEU A 181 5.75 -1.26 12.60
CA LEU A 181 6.85 -0.36 12.91
C LEU A 181 7.57 -0.87 14.17
N SER A 182 8.90 -0.85 14.15
CA SER A 182 9.68 -1.13 15.37
C SER A 182 9.43 -0.04 16.42
N THR A 183 9.37 -0.47 17.68
CA THR A 183 9.30 0.43 18.84
C THR A 183 10.65 1.02 19.21
N ASP A 184 11.75 0.55 18.59
CA ASP A 184 13.06 1.12 18.82
C ASP A 184 13.14 2.55 18.27
N GLN A 185 13.43 3.50 19.16
CA GLN A 185 13.39 4.94 18.86
C GLN A 185 14.67 5.46 18.21
N ALA A 186 15.52 4.57 17.70
CA ALA A 186 16.81 4.92 17.14
C ALA A 186 16.66 5.69 15.80
N GLY A 187 16.62 7.03 15.87
CA GLY A 187 17.16 7.98 14.88
C GLY A 187 16.61 8.01 13.45
N ASN A 188 15.80 7.04 13.02
CA ASN A 188 15.48 6.78 11.61
C ASN A 188 14.25 7.54 11.09
N LEU A 189 13.92 8.70 11.68
CA LEU A 189 12.71 9.45 11.32
C LEU A 189 12.72 9.91 9.84
N ARG A 190 13.90 10.13 9.25
CA ARG A 190 14.01 10.52 7.83
C ARG A 190 13.64 9.35 6.91
N GLU A 191 13.99 8.15 7.31
CA GLU A 191 13.70 6.91 6.62
C GLU A 191 12.22 6.57 6.70
N TYR A 192 11.58 6.75 7.87
CA TYR A 192 10.12 6.61 7.98
C TYR A 192 9.41 7.64 7.11
N ASN A 193 9.87 8.89 7.10
CA ASN A 193 9.37 9.91 6.19
C ASN A 193 9.54 9.51 4.72
N LEU A 194 10.69 8.93 4.35
CA LEU A 194 10.94 8.43 3.00
C LEU A 194 9.92 7.37 2.60
N ILE A 195 9.68 6.35 3.43
CA ILE A 195 8.66 5.33 3.12
C ILE A 195 7.28 5.97 2.90
N GLY A 196 6.95 6.99 3.69
CA GLY A 196 5.74 7.79 3.48
C GLY A 196 5.73 8.44 2.09
N VAL A 197 6.80 9.15 1.73
CA VAL A 197 6.94 9.78 0.41
C VAL A 197 6.86 8.75 -0.71
N LEU A 198 7.48 7.57 -0.55
CA LEU A 198 7.44 6.49 -1.55
C LEU A 198 6.02 5.99 -1.76
N MET A 199 5.27 5.75 -0.67
CA MET A 199 3.85 5.40 -0.77
C MET A 199 3.03 6.50 -1.44
N GLY A 200 3.30 7.76 -1.12
CA GLY A 200 2.64 8.89 -1.76
C GLY A 200 2.96 8.99 -3.26
N LEU A 201 4.23 8.84 -3.64
CA LEU A 201 4.69 8.81 -5.03
C LEU A 201 4.08 7.64 -5.81
N ALA A 202 3.93 6.48 -5.17
CA ALA A 202 3.33 5.30 -5.77
C ALA A 202 1.85 5.56 -6.13
N VAL A 203 1.06 6.09 -5.20
CA VAL A 203 -0.33 6.51 -5.47
C VAL A 203 -0.38 7.58 -6.56
N TYR A 204 0.47 8.61 -6.46
CA TYR A 204 0.50 9.74 -7.38
C TYR A 204 0.90 9.36 -8.82
N ASN A 205 1.69 8.30 -8.99
CA ASN A 205 2.12 7.78 -10.30
C ASN A 205 1.41 6.49 -10.71
N SER A 206 0.37 6.05 -9.96
CA SER A 206 -0.37 4.81 -10.22
C SER A 206 0.51 3.56 -10.29
N ILE A 207 1.45 3.45 -9.35
CA ILE A 207 2.38 2.33 -9.19
C ILE A 207 1.98 1.57 -7.92
N ILE A 208 1.93 0.24 -8.01
CA ILE A 208 1.70 -0.63 -6.86
C ILE A 208 3.02 -0.94 -6.15
N LEU A 209 2.97 -1.07 -4.82
CA LEU A 209 4.09 -1.45 -3.96
C LEU A 209 3.81 -2.80 -3.30
N ASP A 210 4.85 -3.62 -3.17
CA ASP A 210 4.77 -4.86 -2.39
C ASP A 210 4.94 -4.55 -0.90
N LEU A 211 3.88 -3.99 -0.30
CA LEU A 211 3.80 -3.67 1.11
C LEU A 211 2.75 -4.54 1.80
N ARG A 212 3.08 -5.06 2.98
CA ARG A 212 2.19 -5.89 3.81
C ARG A 212 1.94 -5.23 5.15
N PHE A 213 1.23 -4.11 5.15
CA PHE A 213 0.82 -3.46 6.39
C PHE A 213 -0.57 -3.94 6.84
N PRO A 214 -0.84 -3.98 8.16
CA PRO A 214 -2.20 -4.19 8.67
C PRO A 214 -3.11 -3.00 8.34
N SER A 215 -4.43 -3.21 8.37
CA SER A 215 -5.46 -2.23 8.04
C SER A 215 -5.32 -0.94 8.87
N ILE A 216 -4.95 -1.08 10.15
CA ILE A 216 -4.72 0.02 11.09
C ILE A 216 -3.70 1.03 10.57
N CYS A 217 -2.70 0.61 9.78
CA CYS A 217 -1.72 1.50 9.17
C CYS A 217 -2.41 2.53 8.25
N TYR A 218 -3.30 2.06 7.39
CA TYR A 218 -4.05 2.91 6.45
C TYR A 218 -5.08 3.78 7.18
N ARG A 219 -5.68 3.29 8.28
CA ARG A 219 -6.56 4.11 9.13
C ARG A 219 -5.80 5.27 9.76
N LYS A 220 -4.59 5.00 10.28
CA LYS A 220 -3.71 6.03 10.86
C LYS A 220 -3.27 7.05 9.80
N LEU A 221 -2.97 6.62 8.56
CA LEU A 221 -2.69 7.54 7.44
C LEU A 221 -3.84 8.50 7.12
N LEU A 222 -5.09 8.09 7.39
CA LEU A 222 -6.28 8.91 7.21
C LEU A 222 -6.76 9.58 8.52
N SER A 223 -5.93 9.62 9.56
CA SER A 223 -6.29 10.20 10.86
C SER A 223 -5.39 11.39 11.22
N PRO A 224 -5.70 12.62 10.75
CA PRO A 224 -6.76 12.98 9.80
C PRO A 224 -6.37 12.72 8.33
N PRO A 225 -7.31 12.78 7.37
CA PRO A 225 -6.99 12.60 5.94
C PRO A 225 -6.39 13.86 5.30
N VAL A 226 -6.33 14.96 6.04
CA VAL A 226 -5.71 16.23 5.62
C VAL A 226 -4.82 16.71 6.74
N VAL A 227 -3.55 16.98 6.41
CA VAL A 227 -2.58 17.49 7.38
C VAL A 227 -3.06 18.82 7.97
N PRO A 228 -3.19 18.93 9.31
CA PRO A 228 -3.53 20.20 9.93
C PRO A 228 -2.42 21.24 9.68
N PRO A 229 -2.77 22.50 9.36
CA PRO A 229 -1.80 23.52 8.96
C PRO A 229 -0.96 24.09 10.11
N VAL A 230 -1.40 23.91 11.37
CA VAL A 230 -0.78 24.55 12.55
C VAL A 230 -0.17 23.52 13.49
N ASP A 231 -0.96 22.54 13.93
CA ASP A 231 -0.53 21.54 14.88
C ASP A 231 -0.66 20.12 14.33
N THR A 232 0.47 19.43 14.27
CA THR A 232 0.58 18.06 13.77
C THR A 232 0.83 17.05 14.91
N SER A 233 0.61 17.45 16.16
CA SER A 233 0.75 16.59 17.34
C SER A 233 -0.31 15.48 17.42
N GLY A 234 -1.44 15.62 16.74
CA GLY A 234 -2.52 14.61 16.75
C GLY A 234 -2.58 13.69 15.53
N VAL A 235 -1.62 13.77 14.60
CA VAL A 235 -1.70 13.00 13.34
C VAL A 235 -1.27 11.56 13.54
N GLY A 236 -1.87 10.65 12.78
CA GLY A 236 -1.56 9.23 12.84
C GLY A 236 -2.10 8.54 14.10
N VAL A 237 -3.00 9.14 14.86
CA VAL A 237 -3.51 8.58 16.13
C VAL A 237 -4.94 8.08 15.97
N ILE A 238 -5.22 6.89 16.50
CA ILE A 238 -6.57 6.28 16.48
C ILE A 238 -7.10 6.22 17.91
N SER A 239 -8.27 6.80 18.16
CA SER A 239 -8.86 6.87 19.51
C SER A 239 -9.70 5.65 19.89
N ASN A 240 -10.35 5.00 18.92
CA ASN A 240 -11.26 3.87 19.17
C ASN A 240 -10.56 2.56 18.78
N LEU A 241 -9.58 2.15 19.59
CA LEU A 241 -8.84 0.91 19.37
C LEU A 241 -9.60 -0.29 19.95
N THR A 242 -9.51 -1.41 19.24
CA THR A 242 -10.12 -2.68 19.63
C THR A 242 -9.07 -3.78 19.62
N VAL A 243 -9.37 -4.88 20.32
CA VAL A 243 -8.50 -6.06 20.34
C VAL A 243 -8.33 -6.66 18.94
N ASN A 244 -9.34 -6.50 18.06
CA ASN A 244 -9.26 -6.93 16.66
C ASN A 244 -8.19 -6.18 15.88
N ASP A 245 -7.96 -4.90 16.20
CA ASP A 245 -6.92 -4.11 15.53
C ASP A 245 -5.51 -4.62 15.86
N LEU A 246 -5.31 -5.06 17.11
CA LEU A 246 -4.08 -5.72 17.51
C LEU A 246 -3.97 -7.11 16.89
N ALA A 247 -5.08 -7.83 16.70
CA ALA A 247 -5.08 -9.18 16.15
C ALA A 247 -4.52 -9.26 14.72
N GLU A 248 -4.60 -8.17 13.95
CA GLU A 248 -3.98 -8.06 12.61
C GLU A 248 -2.44 -8.03 12.63
N ILE A 249 -1.83 -7.84 13.80
CA ILE A 249 -0.37 -7.77 13.99
C ILE A 249 0.10 -8.88 14.93
N MET A 250 -0.55 -9.00 16.09
CA MET A 250 -0.20 -9.91 17.18
C MET A 250 -1.43 -10.74 17.58
N PRO A 251 -1.86 -11.71 16.75
CA PRO A 251 -3.08 -12.49 17.00
C PRO A 251 -3.06 -13.24 18.33
N ASP A 252 -1.89 -13.73 18.76
CA ASP A 252 -1.75 -14.46 20.03
C ASP A 252 -1.89 -13.55 21.25
N VAL A 253 -1.32 -12.35 21.19
CA VAL A 253 -1.48 -11.34 22.24
C VAL A 253 -2.93 -10.89 22.31
N ALA A 254 -3.55 -10.60 21.16
CA ALA A 254 -4.95 -10.22 21.08
C ALA A 254 -5.87 -11.28 21.71
N ARG A 255 -5.62 -12.56 21.42
CA ARG A 255 -6.33 -13.69 22.05
C ARG A 255 -6.20 -13.67 23.57
N GLY A 256 -4.98 -13.51 24.10
CA GLY A 256 -4.74 -13.41 25.55
C GLY A 256 -5.43 -12.22 26.20
N LEU A 257 -5.48 -11.06 25.54
CA LEU A 257 -6.23 -9.90 26.03
C LEU A 257 -7.74 -10.15 26.01
N SER A 258 -8.27 -10.84 24.99
CA SER A 258 -9.68 -11.26 24.98
C SER A 258 -10.02 -12.25 26.09
N GLU A 259 -9.12 -13.19 26.39
CA GLU A 259 -9.25 -14.13 27.51
C GLU A 259 -9.25 -13.39 28.84
N LEU A 260 -8.35 -12.42 29.04
CA LEU A 260 -8.33 -11.54 30.22
C LEU A 260 -9.67 -10.80 30.42
N LEU A 261 -10.23 -10.22 29.35
CA LEU A 261 -11.51 -9.49 29.40
C LEU A 261 -12.72 -10.39 29.72
N SER A 262 -12.67 -11.66 29.32
CA SER A 262 -13.77 -12.61 29.52
C SER A 262 -13.58 -13.53 30.72
N TYR A 263 -12.44 -13.43 31.42
CA TYR A 263 -12.14 -14.27 32.56
C TYR A 263 -13.12 -14.06 33.72
N GLU A 264 -13.68 -15.15 34.24
CA GLU A 264 -14.64 -15.12 35.36
C GLU A 264 -13.99 -15.35 36.75
N GLY A 265 -12.73 -15.78 36.78
CA GLY A 265 -11.98 -16.00 38.03
C GLY A 265 -11.38 -14.72 38.62
N ASN A 266 -10.44 -14.88 39.56
CA ASN A 266 -9.74 -13.76 40.20
C ASN A 266 -8.53 -13.38 39.34
N VAL A 267 -8.63 -12.28 38.59
CA VAL A 267 -7.57 -11.85 37.66
C VAL A 267 -6.25 -11.59 38.39
N GLU A 268 -6.29 -11.01 39.58
CA GLU A 268 -5.08 -10.65 40.32
C GLU A 268 -4.31 -11.89 40.79
N GLU A 269 -5.02 -12.84 41.40
CA GLU A 269 -4.42 -14.07 41.94
C GLU A 269 -4.03 -15.05 40.84
N ASP A 270 -4.86 -15.20 39.81
CA ASP A 270 -4.68 -16.23 38.78
C ASP A 270 -3.70 -15.82 37.68
N MET A 271 -3.63 -14.53 37.33
CA MET A 271 -2.80 -14.04 36.22
C MET A 271 -1.57 -13.24 36.69
N CYS A 272 -1.59 -12.67 37.91
CA CYS A 272 -0.45 -11.96 38.50
C CYS A 272 0.18 -10.89 37.56
N LEU A 273 -0.65 -10.20 36.77
CA LEU A 273 -0.21 -9.15 35.86
C LEU A 273 -0.10 -7.80 36.58
N THR A 274 0.75 -6.92 36.05
CA THR A 274 0.84 -5.51 36.45
C THR A 274 0.67 -4.61 35.23
N PHE A 275 0.61 -3.28 35.40
CA PHE A 275 0.58 -2.32 34.29
C PHE A 275 1.97 -2.12 33.64
N GLN A 276 2.73 -3.20 33.55
CA GLN A 276 4.04 -3.29 32.92
C GLN A 276 4.00 -4.39 31.85
N VAL A 277 4.51 -4.10 30.67
CA VAL A 277 4.48 -4.99 29.50
C VAL A 277 5.89 -5.26 29.00
N SER A 278 6.13 -6.45 28.45
CA SER A 278 7.40 -6.77 27.81
C SER A 278 7.17 -7.08 26.33
N LEU A 279 7.99 -6.49 25.48
CA LEU A 279 7.96 -6.68 24.03
C LEU A 279 9.31 -7.21 23.58
N GLU A 280 9.29 -8.28 22.79
CA GLU A 280 10.47 -8.86 22.16
C GLU A 280 10.60 -8.33 20.73
N GLU A 281 11.69 -7.64 20.44
CA GLU A 281 12.05 -7.19 19.09
C GLU A 281 13.49 -7.58 18.79
N TYR A 282 13.74 -8.18 17.61
CA TYR A 282 15.09 -8.57 17.16
C TYR A 282 15.87 -9.46 18.16
N GLY A 283 15.17 -10.24 18.99
CA GLY A 283 15.75 -11.10 20.02
C GLY A 283 16.04 -10.41 21.36
N ASP A 284 15.76 -9.11 21.47
CA ASP A 284 15.88 -8.34 22.71
C ASP A 284 14.51 -8.10 23.34
N VAL A 285 14.37 -8.43 24.64
CA VAL A 285 13.16 -8.15 25.41
C VAL A 285 13.30 -6.81 26.13
N LYS A 286 12.41 -5.87 25.81
CA LYS A 286 12.32 -4.56 26.46
C LYS A 286 11.02 -4.46 27.25
N THR A 287 11.09 -3.85 28.44
CA THR A 287 9.95 -3.72 29.34
C THR A 287 9.51 -2.25 29.45
N PHE A 288 8.20 -2.02 29.37
CA PHE A 288 7.58 -0.70 29.32
C PHE A 288 6.47 -0.57 30.36
N LYS A 289 6.29 0.63 30.90
CA LYS A 289 5.22 0.94 31.85
C LYS A 289 4.05 1.55 31.09
N LEU A 290 2.85 1.00 31.26
CA LEU A 290 1.64 1.52 30.62
C LEU A 290 1.09 2.77 31.32
N LYS A 291 1.40 2.93 32.62
CA LYS A 291 1.04 4.11 33.41
C LYS A 291 2.08 4.39 34.50
N PRO A 292 2.06 5.58 35.13
CA PRO A 292 2.95 5.89 36.25
C PRO A 292 2.84 4.86 37.36
N GLU A 293 3.99 4.41 37.90
CA GLU A 293 4.09 3.34 38.91
C GLU A 293 3.44 2.00 38.48
N GLY A 294 3.29 1.76 37.16
CA GLY A 294 2.58 0.61 36.63
C GLY A 294 3.14 -0.74 37.06
N GLU A 295 4.43 -0.83 37.40
CA GLU A 295 5.06 -2.04 37.94
C GLU A 295 4.54 -2.45 39.33
N ASN A 296 3.96 -1.51 40.08
CA ASN A 296 3.46 -1.70 41.44
C ASN A 296 1.93 -1.82 41.49
N VAL A 297 1.25 -1.73 40.33
CA VAL A 297 -0.21 -1.78 40.24
C VAL A 297 -0.61 -3.11 39.63
N SER A 298 -1.24 -3.99 40.42
CA SER A 298 -1.81 -5.25 39.94
C SER A 298 -2.98 -5.02 38.98
N VAL A 299 -3.10 -5.89 37.99
CA VAL A 299 -4.31 -6.00 37.17
C VAL A 299 -5.33 -6.84 37.93
N THR A 300 -6.55 -6.33 38.01
CA THR A 300 -7.68 -6.90 38.76
C THR A 300 -8.90 -6.96 37.85
N ASN A 301 -9.97 -7.63 38.27
CA ASN A 301 -11.24 -7.66 37.53
C ASN A 301 -11.81 -6.25 37.28
N ASP A 302 -11.56 -5.29 38.18
CA ASP A 302 -12.09 -3.92 38.10
C ASP A 302 -11.31 -3.01 37.13
N ASN A 303 -10.02 -3.29 36.89
CA ASN A 303 -9.14 -2.45 36.08
C ASN A 303 -8.61 -3.12 34.80
N ARG A 304 -9.02 -4.36 34.51
CA ARG A 304 -8.59 -5.10 33.31
C ARG A 304 -8.92 -4.39 32.00
N ASP A 305 -10.07 -3.71 31.92
CA ASP A 305 -10.46 -2.93 30.74
C ASP A 305 -9.50 -1.76 30.52
N GLU A 306 -9.09 -1.07 31.59
CA GLU A 306 -8.07 -0.01 31.54
C GLU A 306 -6.73 -0.58 31.06
N TYR A 307 -6.30 -1.73 31.61
CA TYR A 307 -5.06 -2.41 31.20
C TYR A 307 -5.06 -2.71 29.71
N VAL A 308 -6.15 -3.31 29.18
CA VAL A 308 -6.26 -3.64 27.77
C VAL A 308 -6.25 -2.38 26.90
N GLN A 309 -6.99 -1.34 27.26
CA GLN A 309 -7.00 -0.09 26.48
C GLN A 309 -5.64 0.60 26.45
N LEU A 310 -4.94 0.65 27.59
CA LEU A 310 -3.58 1.20 27.65
C LEU A 310 -2.58 0.35 26.86
N TYR A 311 -2.72 -0.98 26.87
CA TYR A 311 -1.90 -1.87 26.06
C TYR A 311 -2.09 -1.58 24.56
N LEU A 312 -3.35 -1.49 24.12
CA LEU A 312 -3.68 -1.20 22.72
C LEU A 312 -3.15 0.16 22.29
N ASP A 313 -3.39 1.22 23.08
CA ASP A 313 -2.91 2.57 22.77
C ASP A 313 -1.37 2.62 22.73
N TRP A 314 -0.70 1.96 23.67
CA TRP A 314 0.75 1.91 23.69
C TRP A 314 1.32 1.25 22.42
N VAL A 315 0.88 0.04 22.07
CA VAL A 315 1.40 -0.69 20.90
C VAL A 315 1.06 0.02 19.58
N LEU A 316 -0.19 0.48 19.43
CA LEU A 316 -0.71 0.94 18.15
C LEU A 316 -0.54 2.45 17.95
N ASN A 317 -0.34 3.23 19.00
CA ASN A 317 -0.11 4.68 18.93
C ASN A 317 1.21 5.10 19.59
N THR A 318 1.32 4.99 20.92
CA THR A 318 2.37 5.69 21.69
C THR A 318 3.78 5.24 21.35
N ALA A 319 4.03 3.92 21.28
CA ALA A 319 5.36 3.34 21.13
C ALA A 319 6.03 3.69 19.80
N ILE A 320 5.21 3.94 18.77
CA ILE A 320 5.63 4.19 17.39
C ILE A 320 5.30 5.62 16.93
N TYR A 321 4.88 6.50 17.84
CA TYR A 321 4.24 7.77 17.48
C TYR A 321 5.14 8.65 16.60
N ASP A 322 6.41 8.84 16.97
CA ASP A 322 7.33 9.71 16.23
C ASP A 322 7.64 9.14 14.84
N GLN A 323 7.88 7.82 14.76
CA GLN A 323 8.12 7.08 13.54
C GLN A 323 6.91 7.20 12.60
N PHE A 324 5.71 6.91 13.13
CA PHE A 324 4.48 6.96 12.36
C PHE A 324 4.12 8.38 11.93
N ARG A 325 4.36 9.38 12.77
CA ARG A 325 4.16 10.79 12.41
C ARG A 325 5.07 11.21 11.26
N ALA A 326 6.34 10.81 11.28
CA ALA A 326 7.26 11.07 10.17
C ALA A 326 6.78 10.41 8.88
N PHE A 327 6.34 9.14 8.96
CA PHE A 327 5.74 8.37 7.87
C PHE A 327 4.47 9.04 7.31
N TYR A 328 3.52 9.42 8.17
CA TYR A 328 2.30 10.16 7.83
C TYR A 328 2.63 11.46 7.08
N LEU A 329 3.56 12.27 7.59
CA LEU A 329 3.93 13.54 6.96
C LEU A 329 4.58 13.32 5.59
N GLY A 330 5.34 12.22 5.44
CA GLY A 330 5.92 11.82 4.17
C GLY A 330 4.85 11.52 3.13
N PHE A 331 3.90 10.66 3.49
CA PHE A 331 2.77 10.28 2.63
C PHE A 331 1.97 11.49 2.15
N HIS A 332 1.60 12.36 3.09
CA HIS A 332 0.82 13.55 2.78
C HIS A 332 1.60 14.61 2.01
N SER A 333 2.93 14.64 2.06
CA SER A 333 3.72 15.63 1.29
C SER A 333 3.49 15.51 -0.23
N VAL A 334 3.17 14.30 -0.71
CA VAL A 334 2.83 14.02 -2.10
C VAL A 334 1.31 14.03 -2.30
N CYS A 335 0.57 13.31 -1.45
CA CYS A 335 -0.86 13.06 -1.63
C CYS A 335 -1.79 14.13 -1.02
N ALA A 336 -1.32 15.35 -0.69
CA ALA A 336 -2.10 16.43 -0.08
C ALA A 336 -3.28 17.01 -0.92
N SER A 337 -4.03 16.19 -1.64
CA SER A 337 -5.25 16.57 -2.36
C SER A 337 -6.49 16.29 -1.53
N ASN A 338 -7.54 17.10 -1.70
CA ASN A 338 -8.86 16.81 -1.17
C ASN A 338 -9.44 15.48 -1.69
N ALA A 339 -8.87 14.91 -2.76
CA ALA A 339 -9.29 13.59 -3.24
C ALA A 339 -9.06 12.48 -2.20
N LEU A 340 -8.04 12.59 -1.33
CA LEU A 340 -7.82 11.64 -0.23
C LEU A 340 -8.99 11.59 0.75
N ILE A 341 -9.72 12.70 0.93
CA ILE A 341 -10.87 12.79 1.84
C ILE A 341 -11.99 11.81 1.44
N MET A 342 -12.07 11.46 0.15
CA MET A 342 -13.08 10.54 -0.37
C MET A 342 -12.72 9.07 -0.15
N LEU A 343 -11.49 8.77 0.25
CA LEU A 343 -11.00 7.39 0.36
C LEU A 343 -11.29 6.82 1.75
N ARG A 344 -11.62 5.53 1.74
CA ARG A 344 -11.60 4.67 2.93
C ARG A 344 -10.20 4.06 3.13
N PRO A 345 -9.85 3.59 4.35
CA PRO A 345 -8.58 2.93 4.59
C PRO A 345 -8.32 1.73 3.65
N GLU A 346 -9.33 0.90 3.42
CA GLU A 346 -9.28 -0.26 2.52
C GLU A 346 -8.99 0.17 1.08
N GLU A 347 -9.52 1.32 0.67
CA GLU A 347 -9.28 1.91 -0.64
C GLU A 347 -7.86 2.48 -0.78
N VAL A 348 -7.29 3.04 0.29
CA VAL A 348 -5.88 3.47 0.30
C VAL A 348 -4.96 2.25 0.19
N GLU A 349 -5.25 1.16 0.91
CA GLU A 349 -4.51 -0.10 0.75
C GLU A 349 -4.55 -0.56 -0.70
N MET A 350 -5.73 -0.64 -1.31
CA MET A 350 -5.85 -1.06 -2.70
C MET A 350 -5.05 -0.16 -3.65
N LEU A 351 -5.09 1.16 -3.48
CA LEU A 351 -4.33 2.10 -4.31
C LEU A 351 -2.81 1.95 -4.17
N VAL A 352 -2.32 1.61 -2.98
CA VAL A 352 -0.89 1.44 -2.71
C VAL A 352 -0.42 0.05 -3.12
N CYS A 353 -1.13 -1.00 -2.69
CA CYS A 353 -0.67 -2.39 -2.77
C CYS A 353 -1.28 -3.15 -3.96
N GLY A 354 -2.34 -2.63 -4.56
CA GLY A 354 -3.12 -3.33 -5.58
C GLY A 354 -4.27 -4.17 -4.99
N SER A 355 -5.11 -4.66 -5.90
CA SER A 355 -6.21 -5.57 -5.61
C SER A 355 -5.74 -7.02 -5.49
N PRO A 356 -6.28 -7.80 -4.54
CA PRO A 356 -6.00 -9.24 -4.43
C PRO A 356 -6.77 -10.07 -5.48
N THR A 357 -7.73 -9.50 -6.22
CA THR A 357 -8.58 -10.24 -7.14
C THR A 357 -7.83 -10.62 -8.42
N ILE A 358 -7.68 -11.93 -8.65
CA ILE A 358 -7.04 -12.49 -9.84
C ILE A 358 -8.12 -12.87 -10.86
N ASP A 359 -7.99 -12.34 -12.08
CA ASP A 359 -8.81 -12.73 -13.24
C ASP A 359 -7.89 -13.08 -14.42
N LEU A 360 -7.55 -14.36 -14.53
CA LEU A 360 -6.66 -14.87 -15.56
C LEU A 360 -7.22 -14.67 -16.97
N ASN A 361 -8.54 -14.58 -17.15
CA ASN A 361 -9.13 -14.31 -18.45
C ASN A 361 -8.80 -12.89 -18.93
N GLU A 362 -8.85 -11.91 -18.03
CA GLU A 362 -8.46 -10.54 -18.34
C GLU A 362 -6.96 -10.45 -18.64
N LEU A 363 -6.12 -11.13 -17.85
CA LEU A 363 -4.68 -11.20 -18.12
C LEU A 363 -4.38 -11.79 -19.50
N ARG A 364 -5.07 -12.89 -19.85
CA ARG A 364 -4.93 -13.56 -21.15
C ARG A 364 -5.27 -12.64 -22.32
N LYS A 365 -6.31 -11.80 -22.19
CA LYS A 365 -6.73 -10.85 -23.24
C LYS A 365 -5.67 -9.78 -23.53
N VAL A 366 -4.93 -9.35 -22.52
CA VAL A 366 -3.90 -8.30 -22.65
C VAL A 366 -2.48 -8.84 -22.86
N THR A 367 -2.33 -10.16 -22.90
CA THR A 367 -1.01 -10.79 -23.04
C THR A 367 -0.48 -10.63 -24.46
N GLU A 368 0.72 -10.06 -24.57
CA GLU A 368 1.49 -10.01 -25.81
C GLU A 368 2.36 -11.26 -25.95
N TYR A 369 2.42 -11.83 -27.15
CA TYR A 369 3.20 -13.03 -27.44
C TYR A 369 4.35 -12.71 -28.39
N ASP A 370 5.55 -13.16 -28.04
CA ASP A 370 6.76 -12.99 -28.84
C ASP A 370 7.40 -14.35 -29.12
N GLY A 371 7.41 -14.75 -30.39
CA GLY A 371 7.79 -16.10 -30.83
C GLY A 371 6.70 -17.18 -30.63
N PHE A 372 5.55 -16.81 -30.08
CA PHE A 372 4.31 -17.60 -30.03
C PHE A 372 3.16 -16.80 -30.65
N LYS A 373 2.04 -17.48 -30.93
CA LYS A 373 0.75 -16.89 -31.25
C LYS A 373 -0.28 -17.21 -30.17
N ALA A 374 -1.27 -16.35 -30.01
CA ALA A 374 -2.32 -16.52 -29.00
C ALA A 374 -3.17 -17.79 -29.21
N ASP A 375 -3.23 -18.30 -30.45
CA ASP A 375 -3.96 -19.51 -30.85
C ASP A 375 -3.06 -20.76 -30.96
N ASP A 376 -1.76 -20.66 -30.63
CA ASP A 376 -0.88 -21.82 -30.61
C ASP A 376 -1.38 -22.82 -29.55
N PRO A 377 -1.51 -24.13 -29.87
CA PRO A 377 -1.97 -25.15 -28.91
C PRO A 377 -1.19 -25.13 -27.59
N TYR A 378 0.12 -24.92 -27.66
CA TYR A 378 0.99 -24.81 -26.48
C TYR A 378 0.65 -23.63 -25.56
N ILE A 379 0.20 -22.50 -26.12
CA ILE A 379 -0.25 -21.34 -25.34
C ILE A 379 -1.62 -21.61 -24.73
N LEU A 380 -2.50 -22.33 -25.43
CA LEU A 380 -3.78 -22.78 -24.87
C LEU A 380 -3.54 -23.69 -23.65
N ASP A 381 -2.66 -24.67 -23.79
CA ASP A 381 -2.26 -25.59 -22.71
C ASP A 381 -1.67 -24.82 -21.51
N PHE A 382 -0.88 -23.78 -21.76
CA PHE A 382 -0.34 -22.91 -20.71
C PHE A 382 -1.44 -22.23 -19.88
N TRP A 383 -2.44 -21.64 -20.53
CA TRP A 383 -3.55 -20.99 -19.81
C TRP A 383 -4.40 -22.01 -19.05
N GLU A 384 -4.68 -23.18 -19.65
CA GLU A 384 -5.38 -24.26 -18.95
C GLU A 384 -4.62 -24.74 -17.71
N VAL A 385 -3.30 -24.92 -17.81
CA VAL A 385 -2.44 -25.25 -16.67
C VAL A 385 -2.55 -24.18 -15.59
N LEU A 386 -2.39 -22.90 -15.95
CA LEU A 386 -2.41 -21.79 -15.00
C LEU A 386 -3.78 -21.64 -14.30
N GLU A 387 -4.87 -21.79 -15.04
CA GLU A 387 -6.25 -21.78 -14.51
C GLU A 387 -6.53 -22.98 -13.59
N SER A 388 -5.89 -24.14 -13.84
CA SER A 388 -6.02 -25.32 -12.99
C SER A 388 -5.26 -25.25 -11.66
N LEU A 389 -4.32 -24.29 -11.53
CA LEU A 389 -3.56 -24.10 -10.29
C LEU A 389 -4.45 -23.55 -9.16
N THR A 390 -4.05 -23.81 -7.91
CA THR A 390 -4.69 -23.20 -6.75
C THR A 390 -4.48 -21.69 -6.71
N GLU A 391 -5.35 -20.95 -6.03
CA GLU A 391 -5.24 -19.48 -5.89
C GLU A 391 -3.87 -19.06 -5.33
N ASP A 392 -3.32 -19.81 -4.36
CA ASP A 392 -1.99 -19.57 -3.81
C ASP A 392 -0.88 -19.72 -4.87
N LEU A 393 -0.99 -20.71 -5.75
CA LEU A 393 -0.03 -20.90 -6.84
C LEU A 393 -0.21 -19.85 -7.94
N GLN A 394 -1.43 -19.41 -8.22
CA GLN A 394 -1.69 -18.29 -9.13
C GLN A 394 -1.09 -16.97 -8.59
N LYS A 395 -1.21 -16.72 -7.28
CA LYS A 395 -0.54 -15.60 -6.59
C LYS A 395 0.98 -15.70 -6.71
N LYS A 396 1.56 -16.89 -6.50
CA LYS A 396 3.00 -17.11 -6.69
C LYS A 396 3.44 -16.91 -8.14
N PHE A 397 2.62 -17.30 -9.11
CA PHE A 397 2.88 -17.02 -10.52
C PHE A 397 2.89 -15.52 -10.82
N LEU A 398 1.93 -14.78 -10.28
CA LEU A 398 1.87 -13.34 -10.43
C LEU A 398 3.11 -12.68 -9.79
N LEU A 399 3.48 -13.12 -8.59
CA LEU A 399 4.69 -12.66 -7.90
C LEU A 399 5.96 -12.96 -8.71
N PHE A 400 6.07 -14.18 -9.24
CA PHE A 400 7.20 -14.60 -10.08
C PHE A 400 7.34 -13.74 -11.33
N THR A 401 6.24 -13.37 -11.98
CA THR A 401 6.27 -12.69 -13.27
C THR A 401 6.20 -11.17 -13.20
N THR A 402 5.65 -10.60 -12.12
CA THR A 402 5.40 -9.15 -11.98
C THR A 402 6.06 -8.53 -10.75
N GLY A 403 6.56 -9.35 -9.81
CA GLY A 403 7.12 -8.88 -8.55
C GLY A 403 6.08 -8.53 -7.48
N SER A 404 4.79 -8.80 -7.72
CA SER A 404 3.70 -8.65 -6.75
C SER A 404 2.69 -9.79 -6.93
N ASP A 405 2.05 -10.23 -5.85
CA ASP A 405 0.89 -11.15 -5.89
C ASP A 405 -0.46 -10.40 -6.01
N ARG A 406 -0.42 -9.08 -6.24
CA ARG A 406 -1.58 -8.20 -6.40
C ARG A 406 -1.60 -7.54 -7.77
N VAL A 407 -2.78 -7.11 -8.20
CA VAL A 407 -3.01 -6.49 -9.52
C VAL A 407 -3.38 -5.01 -9.39
N PRO A 408 -3.28 -4.19 -10.46
CA PRO A 408 -3.73 -2.81 -10.42
C PRO A 408 -5.22 -2.67 -10.05
N VAL A 409 -5.58 -1.52 -9.45
CA VAL A 409 -6.95 -1.17 -9.03
C VAL A 409 -7.82 -0.87 -10.25
N GLY A 410 -8.22 -1.90 -10.97
CA GLY A 410 -8.83 -1.86 -12.30
C GLY A 410 -8.86 -3.24 -12.95
N GLY A 411 -8.11 -4.18 -12.37
CA GLY A 411 -8.08 -5.58 -12.75
C GLY A 411 -6.89 -5.90 -13.65
N MET A 412 -6.77 -7.17 -14.00
CA MET A 412 -5.68 -7.65 -14.85
C MET A 412 -5.75 -7.11 -16.29
N GLY A 413 -6.91 -6.63 -16.73
CA GLY A 413 -7.12 -6.06 -18.07
C GLY A 413 -6.44 -4.70 -18.30
N GLU A 414 -5.87 -4.08 -17.26
CA GLU A 414 -5.05 -2.87 -17.38
C GLU A 414 -3.55 -3.17 -17.27
N MET A 415 -3.17 -4.43 -17.09
CA MET A 415 -1.78 -4.84 -17.01
C MET A 415 -1.17 -4.95 -18.40
N THR A 416 0.14 -4.70 -18.50
CA THR A 416 0.95 -5.19 -19.61
C THR A 416 1.54 -6.53 -19.19
N PHE A 417 1.38 -7.57 -19.99
CA PHE A 417 1.98 -8.88 -19.74
C PHE A 417 2.54 -9.45 -21.04
N LYS A 418 3.73 -10.04 -21.00
CA LYS A 418 4.39 -10.57 -22.20
C LYS A 418 4.87 -12.00 -21.99
N ILE A 419 4.55 -12.90 -22.91
CA ILE A 419 5.11 -14.25 -22.97
C ILE A 419 6.06 -14.34 -24.15
N THR A 420 7.32 -14.67 -23.87
CA THR A 420 8.38 -14.77 -24.88
C THR A 420 8.88 -16.20 -24.98
N LYS A 421 8.99 -16.71 -26.20
CA LYS A 421 9.51 -18.05 -26.47
C LYS A 421 11.01 -18.14 -26.19
N LEU A 422 11.40 -19.06 -25.32
CA LEU A 422 12.81 -19.44 -25.16
C LEU A 422 13.19 -20.49 -26.21
N SER A 423 14.08 -20.14 -27.12
CA SER A 423 14.57 -21.05 -28.16
C SER A 423 15.72 -21.93 -27.66
N ASN A 424 15.76 -23.19 -28.11
CA ASN A 424 16.88 -24.14 -27.96
C ASN A 424 17.26 -24.53 -26.52
N LYS A 425 16.33 -24.45 -25.55
CA LYS A 425 16.54 -24.86 -24.15
C LYS A 425 15.29 -25.53 -23.53
N PRO A 426 14.83 -26.68 -24.05
CA PRO A 426 13.55 -27.30 -23.64
C PRO A 426 13.55 -27.86 -22.20
N ASN A 427 14.71 -28.06 -21.58
CA ASN A 427 14.82 -28.63 -20.22
C ASN A 427 14.91 -27.56 -19.11
N ASN A 428 15.14 -26.30 -19.49
CA ASN A 428 15.27 -25.19 -18.55
C ASN A 428 13.94 -24.91 -17.84
N LEU A 429 14.01 -24.27 -16.67
CA LEU A 429 12.83 -23.70 -16.04
C LEU A 429 12.39 -22.43 -16.80
N PRO A 430 11.12 -22.03 -16.71
CA PRO A 430 10.70 -20.70 -17.13
C PRO A 430 11.48 -19.62 -16.36
N GLU A 431 11.76 -18.50 -17.02
CA GLU A 431 12.44 -17.34 -16.44
C GLU A 431 11.48 -16.14 -16.46
N ALA A 432 11.70 -15.14 -15.62
CA ALA A 432 10.87 -13.94 -15.58
C ALA A 432 11.69 -12.65 -15.47
N HIS A 433 11.17 -11.59 -16.08
CA HIS A 433 11.66 -10.23 -15.93
C HIS A 433 10.54 -9.35 -15.36
N THR A 434 10.48 -9.28 -14.03
CA THR A 434 9.40 -8.61 -13.28
C THR A 434 9.25 -7.13 -13.64
N CYS A 435 10.35 -6.42 -13.92
CA CYS A 435 10.32 -5.01 -14.33
C CYS A 435 9.49 -4.77 -15.61
N PHE A 436 9.35 -5.80 -16.45
CA PHE A 436 8.62 -5.75 -17.72
C PHE A 436 7.37 -6.64 -17.73
N ASN A 437 7.00 -7.24 -16.59
CA ASN A 437 5.91 -8.22 -16.49
C ASN A 437 6.03 -9.32 -17.57
N GLN A 438 7.23 -9.87 -17.74
CA GLN A 438 7.56 -10.76 -18.84
C GLN A 438 7.88 -12.17 -18.33
N LEU A 439 7.21 -13.17 -18.90
CA LEU A 439 7.53 -14.59 -18.76
C LEU A 439 8.32 -15.06 -19.99
N VAL A 440 9.46 -15.67 -19.76
CA VAL A 440 10.28 -16.35 -20.78
C VAL A 440 10.03 -17.84 -20.65
N LEU A 441 9.29 -18.39 -21.62
CA LEU A 441 8.71 -19.72 -21.56
C LEU A 441 9.39 -20.65 -22.57
N PRO A 442 10.10 -21.71 -22.12
CA PRO A 442 10.51 -22.81 -22.98
C PRO A 442 9.29 -23.52 -23.58
N GLN A 443 9.44 -24.13 -24.75
CA GLN A 443 8.41 -24.98 -25.34
C GLN A 443 8.64 -26.44 -24.92
N TYR A 444 7.91 -26.90 -23.91
CA TYR A 444 7.99 -28.28 -23.42
C TYR A 444 7.23 -29.25 -24.32
N GLU A 445 7.56 -30.54 -24.20
CA GLU A 445 6.98 -31.61 -25.03
C GLU A 445 5.54 -31.99 -24.63
N SER A 446 5.15 -31.75 -23.37
CA SER A 446 3.82 -32.06 -22.87
C SER A 446 3.33 -31.03 -21.84
N GLN A 447 2.00 -30.97 -21.69
CA GLN A 447 1.32 -30.15 -20.68
C GLN A 447 1.74 -30.53 -19.25
N ASP A 448 2.00 -31.81 -18.99
CA ASP A 448 2.49 -32.29 -17.68
C ASP A 448 3.85 -31.69 -17.32
N ILE A 449 4.80 -31.69 -18.28
CA ILE A 449 6.13 -31.10 -18.08
C ILE A 449 6.00 -29.60 -17.87
N LEU A 450 5.13 -28.94 -18.64
CA LEU A 450 4.84 -27.51 -18.46
C LEU A 450 4.34 -27.21 -17.04
N CYS A 451 3.36 -27.97 -16.56
CA CYS A 451 2.81 -27.82 -15.22
C CYS A 451 3.89 -28.03 -14.14
N GLU A 452 4.64 -29.12 -14.22
CA GLU A 452 5.72 -29.44 -13.28
C GLU A 452 6.77 -28.31 -13.24
N LYS A 453 7.29 -27.92 -14.40
CA LYS A 453 8.36 -26.91 -14.52
C LYS A 453 7.87 -25.52 -14.08
N LEU A 454 6.61 -25.18 -14.38
CA LEU A 454 6.02 -23.92 -13.94
C LEU A 454 5.88 -23.89 -12.41
N ILE A 455 5.34 -24.95 -11.80
CA ILE A 455 5.20 -25.06 -10.34
C ILE A 455 6.57 -24.98 -9.65
N ILE A 456 7.58 -25.66 -10.20
CA ILE A 456 8.95 -25.59 -9.68
C ILE A 456 9.46 -24.15 -9.73
N ALA A 457 9.32 -23.46 -10.87
CA ALA A 457 9.82 -22.09 -11.00
C ALA A 457 9.13 -21.12 -10.04
N ILE A 458 7.79 -21.12 -9.98
CA ILE A 458 7.03 -20.18 -9.14
C ILE A 458 7.19 -20.48 -7.65
N SER A 459 7.45 -21.74 -7.27
CA SER A 459 7.65 -22.12 -5.87
C SER A 459 9.06 -21.85 -5.34
N ASN A 460 10.05 -21.73 -6.23
CA ASN A 460 11.46 -21.51 -5.88
C ASN A 460 11.95 -20.09 -6.24
N ALA A 461 11.05 -19.22 -6.72
CA ALA A 461 11.37 -17.85 -7.13
C ALA A 461 11.93 -16.98 -5.98
N GLU A 462 11.50 -17.23 -4.74
CA GLU A 462 11.97 -16.51 -3.55
C GLU A 462 13.32 -17.03 -3.02
N GLY A 463 13.82 -18.15 -3.55
CA GLY A 463 15.00 -18.88 -3.05
C GLY A 463 16.36 -18.44 -3.57
N PHE A 464 16.45 -17.41 -4.42
CA PHE A 464 17.73 -16.92 -4.98
C PHE A 464 18.14 -15.52 -4.48
N GLY A 465 17.43 -14.98 -3.48
CA GLY A 465 17.71 -13.66 -2.89
C GLY A 465 17.88 -13.64 -1.37
N LEU A 466 17.89 -14.82 -0.73
CA LEU A 466 18.19 -15.02 0.68
C LEU A 466 19.53 -15.77 0.79
N GLU A 467 20.62 -15.06 0.50
CA GLU A 467 21.95 -15.31 1.06
C GLU A 467 22.50 -14.01 1.65
#